data_AF-A0A2N0FRT0-F1
#
_entry.id   AF-A0A2N0FRT0-F1
#
_cell.length_a   1.000
_cell.length_b   1.000
_cell.length_c   1.000
_cell.angle_alpha   90.00
_cell.angle_beta   90.00
_cell.angle_gamma   90.00
#
_symmetry.space_group_name_H-M   'P 1'
#
loop_
_entity.id
_entity.type
_entity.pdbx_description
1 polymer ?
#
loop_
_entity_poly.entity_id
_entity_poly.type
_entity_poly.pdbx_seq_one_letter_code
_entity_poly.pdbx_strand_id
1 'polypeptide(L)' 'MENQYCKVGQVTPIAANRNAINVLEHQYQIFLEKASNLEYTDAKLVEFFEQKAQKIKKVLENMMK' A
#
# COMPACT_ATOMS: atom_id res chain seq x y z
N MET A 1 2.80 -1.77 -38.58
CA MET A 1 3.11 -2.22 -37.21
C MET A 1 3.11 -0.98 -36.33
N GLU A 2 2.15 -0.88 -35.41
CA GLU A 2 2.13 0.23 -34.44
C GLU A 2 3.08 -0.10 -33.29
N ASN A 3 4.05 0.76 -33.03
CA ASN A 3 5.01 0.57 -31.95
C ASN A 3 4.30 0.74 -30.60
N GLN A 4 3.86 -0.36 -29.99
CA GLN A 4 3.39 -0.37 -28.61
C GLN A 4 4.59 -0.21 -27.67
N TYR A 5 4.86 1.02 -27.26
CA TYR A 5 5.85 1.30 -26.22
C TYR A 5 5.29 0.83 -24.88
N CYS A 6 5.78 -0.31 -24.36
CA CYS A 6 5.62 -0.65 -22.96
C CYS A 6 6.20 0.51 -22.14
N LYS A 7 5.34 1.23 -21.40
CA LYS A 7 5.76 2.30 -20.49
C LYS A 7 6.45 1.71 -19.26
N VAL A 8 7.62 1.12 -19.46
CA VAL A 8 8.45 0.59 -18.38
C VAL A 8 9.10 1.81 -17.70
N GLY A 9 8.71 2.10 -16.46
CA GLY A 9 9.34 3.14 -15.65
C GLY A 9 8.53 4.42 -15.41
N GLN A 10 7.29 4.53 -15.87
CA GLN A 10 6.43 5.65 -15.47
C GLN A 10 5.89 5.42 -14.05
N VAL A 11 6.58 5.94 -13.04
CA VAL A 11 6.12 5.93 -11.64
C VAL A 11 5.13 7.06 -11.45
N THR A 12 3.86 6.74 -11.24
CA THR A 12 2.83 7.72 -10.90
C THR A 12 2.92 8.01 -9.40
N PRO A 13 3.30 9.23 -8.96
CA PRO A 13 3.36 9.55 -7.55
C PRO A 13 1.95 9.50 -6.96
N ILE A 14 1.76 8.75 -5.87
CA ILE A 14 0.46 8.66 -5.18
C ILE A 14 -0.05 10.06 -4.78
N ALA A 15 0.85 10.99 -4.46
CA ALA A 15 0.52 12.38 -4.11
C ALA A 15 -0.12 13.18 -5.25
N ALA A 16 0.04 12.77 -6.51
CA ALA A 16 -0.58 13.45 -7.66
C ALA A 16 -2.05 13.01 -7.90
N ASN A 17 -2.55 12.05 -7.11
CA ASN A 17 -3.88 11.48 -7.29
C ASN A 17 -4.87 12.11 -6.30
N ARG A 18 -6.01 12.61 -6.80
CA ARG A 18 -7.13 13.10 -5.96
C ARG A 18 -7.67 12.02 -5.01
N ASN A 19 -7.39 10.75 -5.32
CA ASN A 19 -7.81 9.58 -4.55
C ASN A 19 -6.68 8.99 -3.68
N ALA A 20 -5.61 9.75 -3.40
CA ALA A 20 -4.47 9.28 -2.61
C ALA A 20 -4.90 8.67 -1.25
N ILE A 21 -5.89 9.29 -0.59
CA ILE A 21 -6.44 8.81 0.69
C ILE A 21 -7.09 7.43 0.50
N ASN A 22 -8.05 7.27 -0.43
CA ASN A 22 -8.69 5.97 -0.70
C ASN A 22 -7.68 4.87 -1.06
N VAL A 23 -6.65 5.20 -1.85
CA VAL A 23 -5.61 4.24 -2.21
C VAL A 23 -4.83 3.78 -0.98
N LEU A 24 -4.45 4.72 -0.09
CA LEU A 24 -3.74 4.41 1.14
C LEU A 24 -4.62 3.62 2.12
N GLU A 25 -5.89 3.96 2.26
CA GLU A 25 -6.85 3.21 3.09
C GLU A 25 -7.02 1.78 2.59
N HIS A 26 -7.18 1.59 1.28
CA HIS A 26 -7.28 0.26 0.69
C HIS A 26 -5.99 -0.55 0.90
N GLN A 27 -4.82 0.07 0.74
CA GLN A 27 -3.54 -0.59 1.02
C GLN A 27 -3.41 -0.98 2.49
N TYR A 28 -3.83 -0.11 3.42
CA TYR A 28 -3.84 -0.40 4.84
C TYR A 28 -4.67 -1.65 5.16
N GLN A 29 -5.89 -1.75 4.61
CA GLN A 29 -6.75 -2.91 4.79
C GLN A 29 -6.12 -4.19 4.24
N ILE A 30 -5.55 -4.14 3.03
CA ILE A 30 -4.85 -5.30 2.43
C ILE A 30 -3.72 -5.81 3.32
N PHE A 31 -2.94 -4.91 3.92
CA PHE A 31 -1.82 -5.33 4.78
C PHE A 31 -2.31 -5.98 6.08
N LEU A 32 -3.39 -5.50 6.68
CA LEU A 32 -4.00 -6.14 7.85
C LEU A 32 -4.58 -7.52 7.50
N GLU A 33 -5.26 -7.63 6.37
CA GLU A 33 -5.82 -8.90 5.90
C GLU A 33 -4.70 -9.93 5.67
N LYS A 34 -3.61 -9.53 5.02
CA LYS A 34 -2.45 -10.41 4.81
C LYS A 34 -1.75 -10.81 6.11
N ALA A 35 -1.63 -9.90 7.07
CA ALA A 35 -1.09 -10.24 8.38
C ALA A 35 -1.99 -11.28 9.09
N SER A 36 -3.30 -11.07 9.07
CA SER A 36 -4.28 -11.99 9.69
C SER A 36 -4.27 -13.37 9.03
N ASN A 37 -4.21 -13.43 7.70
CA ASN A 37 -4.17 -14.69 6.95
C ASN A 37 -2.88 -15.51 7.20
N LEU A 38 -1.80 -14.86 7.64
CA LEU A 38 -0.49 -15.47 7.85
C LEU A 38 -0.14 -15.66 9.33
N GLU A 39 -1.04 -15.28 10.25
CA GLU A 39 -0.84 -15.24 11.70
C GLU A 39 -0.21 -16.55 12.25
N TYR A 40 -0.66 -17.69 11.74
CA TYR A 40 -0.20 -19.02 12.19
C TYR A 40 0.85 -19.66 11.27
N THR A 41 1.24 -18.99 10.18
CA THR A 41 2.13 -19.56 9.14
C THR A 41 3.54 -19.00 9.18
N ASP A 42 3.70 -17.68 9.30
CA ASP A 42 5.02 -17.03 9.30
C ASP A 42 5.01 -15.72 10.10
N ALA A 43 5.52 -15.78 11.33
CA ALA A 43 5.57 -14.63 12.24
C ALA A 43 6.38 -13.45 11.69
N LYS A 44 7.42 -13.68 10.86
CA LYS A 44 8.23 -12.59 10.30
C LYS A 44 7.46 -11.84 9.21
N LEU A 45 6.68 -12.56 8.41
CA LEU A 45 5.81 -11.94 7.41
C LEU A 45 4.65 -11.18 8.06
N VAL A 46 4.08 -11.71 9.13
CA VAL A 46 3.06 -11.01 9.93
C VAL A 46 3.60 -9.69 10.46
N GLU A 47 4.74 -9.71 11.15
CA GLU A 47 5.39 -8.50 11.68
C GLU A 47 5.69 -7.48 10.57
N PHE A 48 6.19 -7.96 9.42
CA PHE A 48 6.44 -7.10 8.27
C PHE A 48 5.17 -6.38 7.79
N PHE A 49 4.06 -7.11 7.62
CA PHE A 49 2.81 -6.53 7.14
C PHE A 49 2.20 -5.57 8.16
N GLU A 50 2.26 -5.89 9.45
CA GLU A 50 1.81 -4.99 10.52
C GLU A 50 2.63 -3.68 10.54
N GLN A 51 3.96 -3.77 10.45
CA GLN A 51 4.82 -2.59 10.39
C GLN A 51 4.52 -1.72 9.16
N LYS A 52 4.18 -2.32 8.02
CA LYS A 52 3.76 -1.59 6.81
C LYS A 52 2.41 -0.91 7.00
N ALA A 53 1.43 -1.62 7.57
CA ALA A 53 0.12 -1.06 7.89
C ALA A 53 0.24 0.14 8.84
N GLN A 54 1.07 0.02 9.89
CA GLN A 54 1.29 1.10 10.85
C GLN A 54 1.91 2.36 10.21
N LYS A 55 2.83 2.19 9.25
CA LYS A 55 3.41 3.32 8.51
C LYS A 55 2.34 4.05 7.69
N ILE A 56 1.47 3.32 7.01
CA ILE A 56 0.39 3.91 6.21
C ILE A 56 -0.61 4.65 7.11
N LYS A 57 -0.97 4.06 8.25
CA LYS A 57 -1.83 4.71 9.25
C LYS A 57 -1.29 6.08 9.68
N LYS A 58 0.01 6.17 9.99
CA LYS A 58 0.66 7.45 10.34
C LYS A 58 0.61 8.47 9.21
N VAL A 59 0.78 8.02 7.95
CA VAL A 59 0.66 8.90 6.79
C VAL A 59 -0.77 9.42 6.64
N LEU A 60 -1.77 8.55 6.76
CA LEU A 60 -3.20 8.93 6.72
C LEU A 60 -3.55 9.93 7.83
N GLU A 61 -3.14 9.65 9.08
CA GLU A 61 -3.34 10.56 10.22
C GLU A 61 -2.72 11.94 9.97
N ASN A 62 -1.52 12.00 9.39
CA ASN A 62 -0.86 13.26 9.05
C ASN A 62 -1.55 14.01 7.89
N MET A 63 -2.22 13.31 6.98
CA MET A 63 -2.94 13.93 5.86
C MET A 63 -4.34 14.43 6.26
N MET A 64 -4.94 13.88 7.31
CA MET A 64 -6.25 14.29 7.83
C MET A 64 -6.18 15.39 8.91
N LYS A 65 -4.98 15.80 9.30
CA LYS A 65 -4.71 16.81 10.32
C LYS A 65 -4.59 18.21 9.72
#